data_AF-A0A845UDT1-F1
#
_entry.id   AF-A0A845UDT1-F1
#
_cell.length_a   1.000
_cell.length_b   1.000
_cell.length_c   1.000
_cell.angle_alpha   90.00
_cell.angle_beta   90.00
_cell.angle_gamma   90.00
#
_symmetry.space_group_name_H-M   'P 1'
#
loop_
_entity.id
_entity.type
_entity.pdbx_description
1 polymer ?
#
loop_
_entity_poly.entity_id
_entity_poly.type
_entity_poly.pdbx_seq_one_letter_code
_entity_poly.pdbx_strand_id
1 'polypeptide(L)'
;MFWAQGEAAAPDLVKRCWDAWARLNPGWSLEIADESHAEASFRDLGLTHVPTTLQGRGDIFRVQDLDRNGGVYVDCGTIPCAPLDAWLESLTHAGFFAFHDPYRHRPVENWFLVSEPGHAITRGWLEAMRGYWDRPRRAQSARRELDRGGKGALACRLAGMRGGETRKRVIEPKDRLWSVQSGGGAERPVHPYFWPHYLFDLQLHRSEPFRTAWAEVPKRPSYRHLMVRHWKRDYARMTDQELLSLLDAPMQKLSLKRVPSEKQLDLIFGQAERAAP
;
A
#
# COMPACT_ATOMS: atom_id res chain seq x y z
N MET A 1 4.35 3.46 10.64
CA MET A 1 3.31 3.94 9.68
C MET A 1 3.78 5.22 9.01
N PHE A 2 3.13 5.70 7.94
CA PHE A 2 3.53 6.92 7.22
C PHE A 2 2.38 7.89 6.93
N TRP A 3 2.53 9.14 7.38
CA TRP A 3 1.64 10.25 7.07
C TRP A 3 2.46 11.49 6.69
N ALA A 4 2.60 11.74 5.39
CA ALA A 4 3.50 12.76 4.84
C ALA A 4 3.34 14.15 5.48
N GLN A 5 2.10 14.55 5.77
CA GLN A 5 1.79 15.87 6.33
C GLN A 5 2.15 16.02 7.82
N GLY A 6 2.63 14.96 8.48
CA GLY A 6 2.96 14.93 9.90
C GLY A 6 1.76 14.65 10.80
N GLU A 7 2.05 14.14 12.00
CA GLU A 7 1.07 13.66 12.97
C GLU A 7 0.03 14.73 13.35
N ALA A 8 0.49 15.95 13.61
CA ALA A 8 -0.36 17.07 13.99
C ALA A 8 -1.47 17.37 12.96
N ALA A 9 -1.15 17.26 11.66
CA ALA A 9 -2.05 17.55 10.56
C ALA A 9 -2.95 16.36 10.16
N ALA A 10 -2.81 15.20 10.82
CA ALA A 10 -3.64 14.05 10.52
C ALA A 10 -5.09 14.26 11.01
N PRO A 11 -6.10 13.80 10.24
CA PRO A 11 -7.50 13.82 10.69
C PRO A 11 -7.69 13.04 11.98
N ASP A 12 -8.63 13.46 12.84
CA ASP A 12 -8.88 12.82 14.13
C ASP A 12 -9.22 11.33 14.00
N LEU A 13 -9.96 10.95 12.96
CA LEU A 13 -10.23 9.54 12.67
C LEU A 13 -8.95 8.71 12.41
N VAL A 14 -7.93 9.32 11.79
CA VAL A 14 -6.65 8.65 11.56
C VAL A 14 -5.88 8.53 12.87
N LYS A 15 -5.87 9.59 13.70
CA LYS A 15 -5.27 9.55 15.04
C LYS A 15 -5.93 8.49 15.93
N ARG A 16 -7.27 8.38 15.87
CA ARG A 16 -8.03 7.31 16.54
C ARG A 16 -7.61 5.91 16.11
N CYS A 17 -7.24 5.72 14.84
CA CYS A 17 -6.68 4.44 14.37
C CYS A 17 -5.32 4.17 15.01
N TRP A 18 -4.45 5.17 15.12
CA TRP A 18 -3.14 5.06 15.76
C TRP A 18 -3.25 4.72 17.24
N ASP A 19 -4.13 5.42 17.96
CA ASP A 19 -4.40 5.16 19.38
C ASP A 19 -4.89 3.72 19.61
N ALA A 20 -5.77 3.22 18.72
CA ALA A 20 -6.24 1.84 18.77
C ALA A 20 -5.10 0.83 18.54
N TRP A 21 -4.19 1.10 17.60
CA TRP A 21 -3.01 0.25 17.37
C TRP A 21 -2.08 0.24 18.58
N ALA A 22 -1.74 1.40 19.14
CA ALA A 22 -0.88 1.51 20.31
C ALA A 22 -1.49 0.81 21.54
N ARG A 23 -2.80 1.00 21.77
CA ARG A 23 -3.51 0.38 22.90
C ARG A 23 -3.58 -1.14 22.79
N LEU A 24 -3.88 -1.67 21.61
CA LEU A 24 -4.06 -3.11 21.41
C LEU A 24 -2.73 -3.88 21.37
N ASN A 25 -1.61 -3.18 21.15
CA ASN A 25 -0.28 -3.79 20.99
C ASN A 25 0.73 -3.14 21.94
N PRO A 26 0.55 -3.25 23.28
CA PRO A 26 1.43 -2.58 24.24
C PRO A 26 2.89 -3.09 24.22
N GLY A 27 3.14 -4.28 23.67
CA GLY A 27 4.49 -4.82 23.44
C GLY A 27 5.19 -4.26 22.21
N TRP A 28 4.52 -3.43 21.41
CA TRP A 28 5.04 -2.87 20.17
C TRP A 28 5.21 -1.35 20.30
N SER A 29 6.24 -0.80 19.65
CA SER A 29 6.38 0.66 19.47
C SER A 29 5.60 1.09 18.21
N LEU A 30 4.81 2.16 18.34
CA LEU A 30 4.13 2.77 17.21
C LEU A 30 4.88 4.03 16.77
N GLU A 31 5.42 3.99 15.55
CA GLU A 31 6.10 5.13 14.94
C GLU A 31 5.29 5.69 13.77
N ILE A 32 5.09 7.01 13.75
CA ILE A 32 4.43 7.74 12.66
C ILE A 32 5.47 8.60 11.93
N ALA A 33 5.96 8.08 10.81
CA ALA A 33 6.89 8.82 9.96
C ALA A 33 6.16 9.85 9.08
N ASP A 34 6.86 10.94 8.79
CA ASP A 34 6.38 12.03 7.94
C ASP A 34 7.31 12.27 6.74
N GLU A 35 7.06 13.34 5.99
CA GLU A 35 7.85 13.67 4.80
C GLU A 35 9.35 13.87 5.11
N SER A 36 9.70 14.41 6.27
CA SER A 36 11.11 14.64 6.63
C SER A 36 11.88 13.33 6.81
N HIS A 37 11.24 12.33 7.42
CA HIS A 37 11.76 10.96 7.56
C HIS A 37 11.90 10.28 6.19
N ALA A 38 10.89 10.47 5.32
CA ALA A 38 10.92 9.96 3.95
C ALA A 38 12.05 10.57 3.12
N GLU A 39 12.28 11.88 3.19
CA GLU A 39 13.35 12.55 2.44
C GLU A 39 14.74 12.07 2.86
N ALA A 40 14.97 11.88 4.17
CA ALA A 40 16.22 11.29 4.65
C ALA A 40 16.41 9.88 4.10
N SER A 41 15.35 9.07 4.16
CA SER A 41 15.35 7.72 3.61
C SER A 41 15.65 7.72 2.11
N PHE A 42 14.99 8.56 1.32
CA PHE A 42 15.21 8.61 -0.14
C PHE A 42 16.64 9.01 -0.52
N ARG A 43 17.28 9.90 0.26
CA ARG A 43 18.71 10.23 0.07
C ARG A 43 19.60 9.02 0.33
N ASP A 44 19.38 8.31 1.42
CA ASP A 44 20.14 7.09 1.77
C ASP A 44 19.97 5.98 0.72
N LEU A 45 18.77 5.86 0.13
CA LEU A 45 18.49 4.90 -0.94
C LEU A 45 19.21 5.28 -2.26
N GLY A 46 19.67 6.52 -2.39
CA GLY A 46 20.20 7.05 -3.65
C GLY A 46 19.13 7.20 -4.72
N LEU A 47 17.90 7.56 -4.32
CA LEU A 47 16.78 7.73 -5.26
C LEU A 47 17.00 8.98 -6.13
N THR A 48 17.16 8.80 -7.44
CA THR A 48 17.43 9.92 -8.36
C THR A 48 16.25 10.87 -8.50
N HIS A 49 15.04 10.33 -8.63
CA HIS A 49 13.82 11.13 -8.74
C HIS A 49 12.74 10.65 -7.76
N VAL A 50 12.45 11.48 -6.76
CA VAL A 50 11.37 11.23 -5.81
C VAL A 50 10.01 11.42 -6.51
N PRO A 51 9.04 10.49 -6.34
CA PRO A 51 7.69 10.65 -6.87
C PRO A 51 7.04 11.96 -6.42
N THR A 52 6.34 12.63 -7.32
CA THR A 52 5.62 13.88 -6.97
C THR A 52 4.36 13.63 -6.16
N THR A 53 3.81 12.41 -6.20
CA THR A 53 2.61 12.05 -5.44
C THR A 53 2.96 11.55 -4.04
N LEU A 54 2.21 12.00 -3.02
CA LEU A 54 2.36 11.50 -1.63
C LEU A 54 2.20 9.98 -1.53
N GLN A 55 1.31 9.39 -2.34
CA GLN A 55 1.16 7.93 -2.41
C GLN A 55 2.47 7.27 -2.88
N GLY A 56 3.06 7.74 -3.98
CA GLY A 56 4.31 7.21 -4.49
C GLY A 56 5.46 7.34 -3.49
N ARG A 57 5.52 8.45 -2.73
CA ARG A 57 6.48 8.63 -1.64
C ARG A 57 6.28 7.59 -0.54
N GLY A 58 5.05 7.44 -0.06
CA GLY A 58 4.71 6.41 0.94
C GLY A 58 4.91 4.97 0.43
N ASP A 59 4.72 4.71 -0.87
CA ASP A 59 4.98 3.42 -1.51
C ASP A 59 6.47 3.03 -1.47
N ILE A 60 7.39 3.99 -1.61
CA ILE A 60 8.84 3.76 -1.48
C ILE A 60 9.21 3.66 0.00
N PHE A 61 8.79 4.64 0.80
CA PHE A 61 9.16 4.74 2.21
C PHE A 61 8.84 3.45 2.97
N ARG A 62 7.64 2.88 2.80
CA ARG A 62 7.24 1.67 3.53
C ARG A 62 8.15 0.47 3.31
N VAL A 63 8.66 0.31 2.09
CA VAL A 63 9.53 -0.83 1.76
C VAL A 63 10.93 -0.55 2.26
N GLN A 64 11.37 0.71 2.19
CA GLN A 64 12.68 1.11 2.66
C GLN A 64 12.81 1.02 4.18
N ASP A 65 11.82 1.52 4.90
CA ASP A 65 11.77 1.47 6.36
C ASP A 65 11.82 0.01 6.85
N LEU A 66 11.02 -0.87 6.24
CA LEU A 66 11.04 -2.31 6.53
C LEU A 66 12.37 -2.98 6.17
N ASP A 67 13.01 -2.59 5.06
CA ASP A 67 14.33 -3.15 4.71
C ASP A 67 15.40 -2.76 5.73
N ARG A 68 15.33 -1.54 6.27
CA ARG A 68 16.31 -1.02 7.22
C ARG A 68 16.08 -1.52 8.64
N ASN A 69 14.83 -1.44 9.09
CA ASN A 69 14.46 -1.54 10.50
C ASN A 69 13.65 -2.81 10.79
N GLY A 70 13.12 -3.46 9.75
CA GLY A 70 12.19 -4.57 9.91
C GLY A 70 10.85 -4.12 10.54
N GLY A 71 10.15 -5.07 11.14
CA GLY A 71 8.89 -4.81 11.84
C GLY A 71 7.68 -4.82 10.92
N VAL A 72 6.67 -4.00 11.24
CA VAL A 72 5.35 -3.99 10.60
C VAL A 72 5.06 -2.60 10.03
N TYR A 73 4.82 -2.53 8.73
CA TYR A 73 4.18 -1.38 8.12
C TYR A 73 2.68 -1.64 7.96
N VAL A 74 1.87 -0.68 8.37
CA VAL A 74 0.43 -0.66 8.15
C VAL A 74 -0.03 0.73 7.70
N ASP A 75 -0.94 0.80 6.73
CA ASP A 75 -1.56 2.05 6.29
C ASP A 75 -2.32 2.71 7.45
N CYS A 76 -2.19 4.04 7.62
CA CYS A 76 -2.73 4.79 8.75
C CYS A 76 -4.27 4.72 8.93
N GLY A 77 -5.01 4.40 7.86
CA GLY A 77 -6.47 4.24 7.91
C GLY A 77 -6.89 2.79 8.17
N THR A 78 -6.30 2.13 9.15
CA THR A 78 -6.60 0.75 9.53
C THR A 78 -6.96 0.66 11.01
N ILE A 79 -7.95 -0.16 11.32
CA ILE A 79 -8.47 -0.40 12.66
C ILE A 79 -8.01 -1.81 13.06
N PRO A 80 -7.23 -1.96 14.13
CA PRO A 80 -6.87 -3.29 14.62
C PRO A 80 -8.08 -3.92 15.32
N CYS A 81 -8.28 -5.23 15.13
CA CYS A 81 -9.37 -5.99 15.76
C CYS A 81 -8.85 -7.22 16.54
N ALA A 82 -7.54 -7.48 16.49
CA ALA A 82 -6.83 -8.44 17.34
C ALA A 82 -5.37 -7.98 17.49
N PRO A 83 -4.70 -8.26 18.64
CA PRO A 83 -3.27 -7.98 18.80
C PRO A 83 -2.43 -8.65 17.71
N LEU A 84 -1.35 -8.02 17.27
CA LEU A 84 -0.43 -8.56 16.25
C LEU A 84 0.06 -9.96 16.65
N ASP A 85 0.49 -10.12 17.90
CA ASP A 85 1.05 -11.37 18.42
C ASP A 85 0.04 -12.52 18.39
N ALA A 86 -1.27 -12.23 18.37
CA ALA A 86 -2.31 -13.26 18.36
C ALA A 86 -2.44 -13.99 17.02
N TRP A 87 -1.92 -13.44 15.92
CA TRP A 87 -2.12 -14.02 14.58
C TRP A 87 -0.90 -13.92 13.65
N LEU A 88 0.01 -12.97 13.90
CA LEU A 88 1.08 -12.65 12.97
C LEU A 88 2.19 -13.71 12.93
N GLU A 89 2.56 -14.30 14.08
CA GLU A 89 3.67 -15.26 14.21
C GLU A 89 3.57 -16.41 13.19
N SER A 90 2.36 -16.96 13.02
CA SER A 90 2.10 -18.06 12.07
C SER A 90 2.35 -17.70 10.60
N LEU A 91 2.38 -16.40 10.28
CA LEU A 91 2.48 -15.87 8.92
C LEU A 91 3.88 -15.37 8.56
N THR A 92 4.78 -15.23 9.53
CA THR A 92 6.07 -14.55 9.37
C THR A 92 7.28 -15.47 9.49
N HIS A 93 7.09 -16.79 9.50
CA HIS A 93 8.19 -17.76 9.58
C HIS A 93 9.22 -17.66 8.44
N ALA A 94 8.83 -17.07 7.30
CA ALA A 94 9.70 -16.82 6.17
C ALA A 94 10.45 -15.46 6.27
N GLY A 95 10.40 -14.77 7.41
CA GLY A 95 11.01 -13.45 7.61
C GLY A 95 10.32 -12.31 6.85
N PHE A 96 9.21 -12.60 6.16
CA PHE A 96 8.40 -11.61 5.44
C PHE A 96 6.94 -12.04 5.36
N PHE A 97 6.03 -11.07 5.40
CA PHE A 97 4.63 -11.30 5.10
C PHE A 97 3.98 -10.12 4.39
N ALA A 98 3.10 -10.43 3.44
CA ALA A 98 2.21 -9.47 2.80
C ALA A 98 0.94 -10.19 2.34
N PHE A 99 -0.20 -9.50 2.36
CA PHE A 99 -1.40 -10.00 1.70
C PHE A 99 -1.23 -9.99 0.17
N HIS A 100 -2.08 -10.72 -0.53
CA HIS A 100 -2.22 -10.64 -1.99
C HIS A 100 -3.68 -10.44 -2.42
N ASP A 101 -3.90 -9.98 -3.65
CA ASP A 101 -5.24 -9.83 -4.24
C ASP A 101 -5.35 -10.74 -5.48
N PRO A 102 -5.83 -12.00 -5.30
CA PRO A 102 -5.94 -12.94 -6.41
C PRO A 102 -7.01 -12.50 -7.43
N TYR A 103 -8.07 -11.80 -6.99
CA TYR A 103 -9.15 -11.35 -7.86
C TYR A 103 -8.71 -10.28 -8.85
N ARG A 104 -7.75 -9.44 -8.45
CA ARG A 104 -7.17 -8.41 -9.33
C ARG A 104 -5.81 -8.81 -9.88
N HIS A 105 -5.38 -10.06 -9.71
CA HIS A 105 -4.07 -10.57 -10.13
C HIS A 105 -2.91 -9.67 -9.66
N ARG A 106 -2.90 -9.31 -8.37
CA ARG A 106 -1.76 -8.62 -7.77
C ARG A 106 -1.07 -9.58 -6.80
N PRO A 107 0.22 -9.93 -7.04
CA PRO A 107 0.92 -10.88 -6.20
C PRO A 107 1.15 -10.36 -4.79
N VAL A 108 1.17 -9.05 -4.59
CA VAL A 108 1.37 -8.39 -3.30
C VAL A 108 0.35 -7.28 -3.13
N GLU A 109 -0.07 -7.03 -1.90
CA GLU A 109 -0.72 -5.80 -1.46
C GLU A 109 0.25 -5.08 -0.53
N ASN A 110 0.43 -3.77 -0.71
CA ASN A 110 1.48 -3.04 0.00
C ASN A 110 0.96 -2.24 1.22
N TRP A 111 -0.30 -2.39 1.60
CA TRP A 111 -0.92 -1.62 2.69
C TRP A 111 -0.74 -2.24 4.09
N PHE A 112 -0.30 -3.50 4.15
CA PHE A 112 0.16 -4.18 5.35
C PHE A 112 1.33 -5.08 4.93
N LEU A 113 2.51 -4.83 5.50
CA LEU A 113 3.75 -5.50 5.16
C LEU A 113 4.52 -5.79 6.45
N VAL A 114 5.17 -6.95 6.48
CA VAL A 114 6.06 -7.34 7.57
C VAL A 114 7.36 -7.83 6.96
N SER A 115 8.48 -7.46 7.57
CA SER A 115 9.79 -7.90 7.12
C SER A 115 10.76 -7.96 8.29
N GLU A 116 11.67 -8.92 8.24
CA GLU A 116 12.97 -8.79 8.89
C GLU A 116 13.83 -7.77 8.13
N PRO A 117 14.76 -7.08 8.81
CA PRO A 117 15.71 -6.18 8.15
C PRO A 117 16.52 -6.91 7.07
N GLY A 118 16.70 -6.28 5.91
CA GLY A 118 17.51 -6.81 4.81
C GLY A 118 16.94 -8.07 4.14
N HIS A 119 15.65 -8.35 4.29
CA HIS A 119 15.02 -9.50 3.66
C HIS A 119 15.18 -9.47 2.12
N ALA A 120 15.30 -10.63 1.47
CA ALA A 120 15.54 -10.71 0.02
C ALA A 120 14.45 -10.02 -0.81
N ILE A 121 13.21 -10.06 -0.32
CA ILE A 121 12.05 -9.41 -0.97
C ILE A 121 12.14 -7.89 -0.84
N THR A 122 12.39 -7.33 0.34
CA THR A 122 12.46 -5.86 0.49
C THR A 122 13.64 -5.30 -0.29
N ARG A 123 14.82 -5.92 -0.22
CA ARG A 123 16.01 -5.52 -0.99
C ARG A 123 15.77 -5.53 -2.50
N GLY A 124 15.29 -6.65 -3.04
CA GLY A 124 15.04 -6.76 -4.47
C GLY A 124 13.89 -5.87 -4.96
N TRP A 125 12.92 -5.56 -4.09
CA TRP A 125 11.84 -4.63 -4.44
C TRP A 125 12.37 -3.20 -4.50
N LEU A 126 13.15 -2.78 -3.50
CA LEU A 126 13.79 -1.46 -3.47
C LEU A 126 14.75 -1.24 -4.63
N GLU A 127 15.53 -2.25 -5.00
CA GLU A 127 16.39 -2.19 -6.19
C GLU A 127 15.58 -1.88 -7.45
N ALA A 128 14.44 -2.57 -7.63
CA ALA A 128 13.53 -2.32 -8.74
C ALA A 128 12.86 -0.93 -8.66
N MET A 129 12.47 -0.47 -7.47
CA MET A 129 11.92 0.88 -7.28
C MET A 129 12.94 1.96 -7.62
N ARG A 130 14.17 1.83 -7.12
CA ARG A 130 15.27 2.77 -7.38
C ARG A 130 15.58 2.85 -8.87
N GLY A 131 15.70 1.70 -9.54
CA GLY A 131 15.92 1.66 -10.99
C GLY A 131 14.75 2.22 -11.80
N TYR A 132 13.51 2.01 -11.35
CA TYR A 132 12.34 2.57 -12.02
C TYR A 132 12.26 4.10 -11.93
N TRP A 133 12.72 4.67 -10.82
CA TRP A 133 12.73 6.11 -10.53
C TRP A 133 14.09 6.77 -10.83
N ASP A 134 14.88 6.19 -11.74
CA ASP A 134 16.09 6.79 -12.32
C ASP A 134 15.82 7.99 -13.23
N ARG A 135 14.53 8.29 -13.50
CA ARG A 135 14.06 9.40 -14.33
C ARG A 135 12.74 9.96 -13.80
N PRO A 136 12.40 11.23 -14.10
CA PRO A 136 11.15 11.82 -13.65
C PRO A 136 9.96 11.19 -14.38
N ARG A 137 8.86 10.99 -13.64
CA ARG A 137 7.60 10.45 -14.18
C ARG A 137 6.43 11.21 -13.59
N ARG A 138 5.41 11.45 -14.41
CA ARG A 138 4.09 11.91 -13.94
C ARG A 138 3.11 10.76 -13.81
N ALA A 139 2.06 10.96 -13.02
CA ALA A 139 0.97 9.99 -12.95
C ALA A 139 0.30 9.84 -14.33
N GLN A 140 -0.10 8.60 -14.63
CA GLN A 140 -0.95 8.29 -15.78
C GLN A 140 -2.28 9.03 -15.68
N SER A 141 -2.64 9.76 -16.73
CA SER A 141 -3.87 10.55 -16.84
C SER A 141 -4.81 10.03 -17.92
N ALA A 142 -4.32 9.23 -18.87
CA ALA A 142 -5.09 8.63 -19.95
C ALA A 142 -4.83 7.12 -20.11
N ARG A 143 -5.88 6.40 -20.51
CA ARG A 143 -5.92 4.92 -20.52
C ARG A 143 -4.80 4.26 -21.33
N ARG A 144 -4.43 4.87 -22.46
CA ARG A 144 -3.53 4.24 -23.45
C ARG A 144 -2.07 4.68 -23.35
N GLU A 145 -1.74 5.56 -22.41
CA GLU A 145 -0.38 6.11 -22.26
C GLU A 145 0.68 5.07 -21.97
N LEU A 146 0.28 3.89 -21.49
CA LEU A 146 1.15 2.75 -21.19
C LEU A 146 0.75 1.51 -22.00
N ASP A 147 0.16 1.70 -23.18
CA ASP A 147 -0.04 0.63 -24.17
C ASP A 147 1.16 0.49 -25.11
N ARG A 148 1.45 -0.73 -25.56
CA ARG A 148 2.49 -1.03 -26.56
C ARG A 148 2.19 -0.35 -27.91
N GLY A 149 3.25 -0.08 -28.69
CA GLY A 149 3.16 0.36 -30.09
C GLY A 149 2.76 1.83 -30.31
N GLY A 150 2.57 2.19 -31.58
CA GLY A 150 2.40 3.58 -32.02
C GLY A 150 1.18 4.30 -31.44
N LYS A 151 0.06 3.59 -31.23
CA LYS A 151 -1.14 4.17 -30.60
C LYS A 151 -0.89 4.60 -29.15
N GLY A 152 -0.16 3.80 -28.38
CA GLY A 152 0.21 4.15 -27.01
C GLY A 152 1.25 5.28 -26.95
N ALA A 153 2.22 5.26 -27.86
CA ALA A 153 3.19 6.36 -27.99
C ALA A 153 2.51 7.69 -28.35
N LEU A 154 1.57 7.67 -29.29
CA LEU A 154 0.76 8.84 -29.63
C LEU A 154 -0.06 9.31 -28.42
N ALA A 155 -0.75 8.40 -27.71
CA ALA A 155 -1.52 8.76 -26.53
C ALA A 155 -0.65 9.40 -25.43
N CYS A 156 0.56 8.88 -25.20
CA CYS A 156 1.51 9.43 -24.24
C CYS A 156 1.97 10.84 -24.61
N ARG A 157 2.23 11.10 -25.91
CA ARG A 157 2.59 12.45 -26.41
C ARG A 157 1.43 13.44 -26.31
N LEU A 158 0.20 12.97 -26.52
CA LEU A 158 -0.99 13.83 -26.49
C LEU A 158 -1.51 14.10 -25.07
N ALA A 159 -1.14 13.28 -24.09
CA ALA A 159 -1.58 13.43 -22.73
C ALA A 159 -1.07 14.73 -22.09
N GLY A 160 -1.97 15.48 -21.46
CA GLY A 160 -1.70 16.82 -20.93
C GLY A 160 -2.11 17.98 -21.85
N MET A 161 -2.40 17.73 -23.14
CA MET A 161 -2.87 18.77 -24.07
C MET A 161 -4.38 19.08 -23.96
N ARG A 162 -5.13 18.28 -23.21
CA ARG A 162 -6.54 18.56 -22.87
C ARG A 162 -6.61 18.99 -21.42
N GLY A 163 -6.61 20.30 -21.19
CA GLY A 163 -6.86 20.91 -19.88
C GLY A 163 -8.31 20.67 -19.49
N GLY A 164 -8.53 19.73 -18.58
CA GLY A 164 -9.83 19.50 -17.96
C GLY A 164 -9.63 18.71 -16.68
N GLU A 165 -10.28 19.12 -15.60
CA GLU A 165 -10.28 18.39 -14.34
C GLU A 165 -11.01 17.05 -14.51
N THR A 166 -10.27 16.03 -14.91
CA THR A 166 -10.80 14.67 -14.89
C THR A 166 -10.79 14.17 -13.45
N ARG A 167 -11.95 13.76 -12.92
CA ARG A 167 -12.05 13.02 -11.65
C ARG A 167 -10.93 11.97 -11.57
N LYS A 168 -10.17 11.97 -10.46
CA LYS A 168 -9.08 11.02 -10.21
C LYS A 168 -9.58 9.59 -10.41
N ARG A 169 -9.24 8.99 -11.55
CA ARG A 169 -9.57 7.61 -11.92
C ARG A 169 -8.30 6.78 -11.81
N VAL A 170 -8.41 5.64 -11.12
CA VAL A 170 -7.34 4.65 -11.14
C VAL A 170 -7.36 4.01 -12.53
N ILE A 171 -6.25 4.19 -13.26
CA ILE A 171 -6.05 3.66 -14.60
C ILE A 171 -5.02 2.55 -14.49
N GLU A 172 -5.37 1.38 -15.01
CA GLU A 172 -4.47 0.24 -15.09
C GLU A 172 -4.06 0.01 -16.56
N PRO A 173 -2.75 -0.13 -16.85
CA PRO A 173 -2.27 -0.52 -18.16
C PRO A 173 -2.81 -1.89 -18.58
N LYS A 174 -2.99 -2.10 -19.88
CA LYS A 174 -3.39 -3.41 -20.42
C LYS A 174 -2.33 -4.48 -20.13
N ASP A 175 -1.06 -4.10 -20.22
CA ASP A 175 0.08 -4.96 -19.95
C ASP A 175 0.89 -4.38 -18.77
N ARG A 176 0.67 -4.95 -17.59
CA ARG A 176 1.19 -4.45 -16.31
C ARG A 176 2.70 -4.60 -16.22
N LEU A 177 3.24 -5.78 -16.55
CA LEU A 177 4.68 -6.04 -16.55
C LEU A 177 5.40 -5.15 -17.55
N TRP A 178 4.89 -5.06 -18.79
CA TRP A 178 5.48 -4.19 -19.79
C TRP A 178 5.48 -2.72 -19.36
N SER A 179 4.44 -2.28 -18.63
CA SER A 179 4.31 -0.88 -18.22
C SER A 179 5.43 -0.37 -17.30
N VAL A 180 6.13 -1.27 -16.60
CA VAL A 180 7.24 -0.95 -15.68
C VAL A 180 8.58 -1.60 -16.08
N GLN A 181 8.60 -2.38 -17.15
CA GLN A 181 9.80 -3.02 -17.68
C GLN A 181 10.72 -2.01 -18.38
N SER A 182 12.02 -2.05 -18.06
CA SER A 182 13.09 -1.38 -18.83
C SER A 182 13.11 -1.87 -20.28
N GLY A 183 13.30 -0.94 -21.23
CA GLY A 183 13.09 -1.19 -22.66
C GLY A 183 11.62 -1.26 -23.08
N GLY A 184 10.69 -1.05 -22.14
CA GLY A 184 9.24 -1.06 -22.34
C GLY A 184 8.58 0.23 -21.87
N GLY A 185 7.50 0.10 -21.10
CA GLY A 185 6.75 1.23 -20.55
C GLY A 185 7.55 2.10 -19.58
N ALA A 186 8.59 1.56 -18.94
CA ALA A 186 9.50 2.35 -18.10
C ALA A 186 10.30 3.39 -18.90
N GLU A 187 10.35 3.32 -20.23
CA GLU A 187 10.97 4.39 -21.03
C GLU A 187 10.08 5.64 -21.16
N ARG A 188 8.81 5.55 -20.78
CA ARG A 188 7.87 6.68 -20.86
C ARG A 188 7.96 7.56 -19.60
N PRO A 189 7.76 8.89 -19.69
CA PRO A 189 7.76 9.79 -18.53
C PRO A 189 6.46 9.68 -17.69
N VAL A 190 5.87 8.49 -17.63
CA VAL A 190 4.55 8.22 -17.05
C VAL A 190 4.64 6.98 -16.17
N HIS A 191 3.96 7.00 -15.02
CA HIS A 191 3.82 5.83 -14.15
C HIS A 191 2.34 5.46 -13.90
N PRO A 192 1.99 4.16 -13.85
CA PRO A 192 0.65 3.72 -13.49
C PRO A 192 0.42 3.84 -11.97
N TYR A 193 -0.84 3.75 -11.53
CA TYR A 193 -1.20 3.88 -10.11
C TYR A 193 -0.58 2.79 -9.22
N PHE A 194 -0.60 1.53 -9.68
CA PHE A 194 -0.08 0.36 -8.97
C PHE A 194 1.35 -0.01 -9.40
N TRP A 195 2.16 0.97 -9.83
CA TRP A 195 3.54 0.74 -10.24
C TRP A 195 4.37 -0.11 -9.25
N PRO A 196 4.24 0.00 -7.91
CA PRO A 196 5.04 -0.84 -7.00
C PRO A 196 4.68 -2.31 -7.12
N HIS A 197 3.40 -2.62 -7.35
CA HIS A 197 2.89 -3.98 -7.44
C HIS A 197 3.36 -4.64 -8.74
N TYR A 198 3.45 -3.85 -9.82
CA TYR A 198 3.96 -4.33 -11.10
C TYR A 198 5.47 -4.55 -11.07
N LEU A 199 6.21 -3.72 -10.32
CA LEU A 199 7.64 -3.94 -10.09
C LEU A 199 7.88 -5.20 -9.25
N PHE A 200 7.06 -5.45 -8.24
CA PHE A 200 7.11 -6.70 -7.46
C PHE A 200 6.89 -7.90 -8.38
N ASP A 201 5.83 -7.87 -9.20
CA ASP A 201 5.52 -8.92 -10.16
C ASP A 201 6.68 -9.13 -11.16
N LEU A 202 7.25 -8.04 -11.67
CA LEU A 202 8.42 -8.09 -12.55
C LEU A 202 9.63 -8.74 -11.87
N GLN A 203 9.86 -8.50 -10.57
CA GLN A 203 10.96 -9.11 -9.82
C GLN A 203 10.76 -10.62 -9.61
N LEU A 204 9.52 -11.11 -9.48
CA LEU A 204 9.24 -12.55 -9.46
C LEU A 204 9.73 -13.24 -10.75
N HIS A 205 9.64 -12.56 -11.88
CA HIS A 205 10.14 -13.08 -13.17
C HIS A 205 11.66 -12.95 -13.34
N ARG A 206 12.30 -11.99 -12.68
CA ARG A 206 13.70 -11.62 -12.96
C ARG A 206 14.72 -12.10 -11.95
N SER A 207 14.34 -12.23 -10.68
CA SER A 207 15.26 -12.55 -9.60
C SER A 207 14.87 -13.88 -8.97
N GLU A 208 15.73 -14.88 -9.14
CA GLU A 208 15.55 -16.20 -8.53
C GLU A 208 15.56 -16.14 -6.99
N PRO A 209 16.48 -15.42 -6.32
CA PRO A 209 16.42 -15.26 -4.87
C PRO A 209 15.11 -14.61 -4.40
N PHE A 210 14.64 -13.57 -5.09
CA PHE A 210 13.38 -12.90 -4.76
C PHE A 210 12.18 -13.82 -4.92
N ARG A 211 12.12 -14.56 -6.05
CA ARG A 211 11.05 -15.51 -6.33
C ARG A 211 11.03 -16.67 -5.33
N THR A 212 12.20 -17.19 -4.98
CA THR A 212 12.34 -18.28 -4.00
C THR A 212 11.89 -17.83 -2.62
N ALA A 213 12.37 -16.67 -2.16
CA ALA A 213 11.91 -16.09 -0.90
C ALA A 213 10.39 -15.85 -0.90
N TRP A 214 9.83 -15.33 -1.99
CA TRP A 214 8.37 -15.16 -2.09
C TRP A 214 7.62 -16.49 -2.09
N ALA A 215 8.17 -17.57 -2.64
CA ALA A 215 7.50 -18.87 -2.66
C ALA A 215 7.22 -19.41 -1.24
N GLU A 216 8.14 -19.17 -0.30
CA GLU A 216 8.03 -19.60 1.11
C GLU A 216 7.01 -18.78 1.92
N VAL A 217 6.71 -17.54 1.51
CA VAL A 217 5.78 -16.67 2.25
C VAL A 217 4.35 -17.23 2.22
N PRO A 218 3.65 -17.35 3.37
CA PRO A 218 2.24 -17.74 3.40
C PRO A 218 1.34 -16.86 2.52
N LYS A 219 0.56 -17.49 1.63
CA LYS A 219 -0.37 -16.79 0.75
C LYS A 219 -1.72 -16.60 1.43
N ARG A 220 -2.05 -15.34 1.76
CA ARG A 220 -3.32 -14.93 2.36
C ARG A 220 -3.98 -13.79 1.58
N PRO A 221 -5.26 -13.92 1.19
CA PRO A 221 -5.96 -12.83 0.52
C PRO A 221 -6.37 -11.73 1.51
N SER A 222 -6.36 -10.47 1.06
CA SER A 222 -6.75 -9.33 1.90
C SER A 222 -8.27 -9.12 2.06
N TYR A 223 -9.11 -9.85 1.31
CA TYR A 223 -10.53 -9.49 1.13
C TYR A 223 -11.28 -9.25 2.45
N ARG A 224 -11.18 -10.19 3.41
CA ARG A 224 -11.83 -10.07 4.73
C ARG A 224 -11.39 -8.84 5.53
N HIS A 225 -10.13 -8.41 5.38
CA HIS A 225 -9.56 -7.23 6.06
C HIS A 225 -9.99 -5.89 5.42
N LEU A 226 -10.75 -5.94 4.32
CA LEU A 226 -11.18 -4.77 3.57
C LEU A 226 -12.71 -4.63 3.58
N MET A 227 -13.43 -5.40 4.40
CA MET A 227 -14.90 -5.42 4.44
C MET A 227 -15.47 -4.04 4.76
N VAL A 228 -14.99 -3.39 5.82
CA VAL A 228 -15.43 -2.02 6.16
C VAL A 228 -15.23 -1.07 4.97
N ARG A 229 -14.04 -1.08 4.35
CA ARG A 229 -13.74 -0.29 3.14
C ARG A 229 -14.62 -0.63 1.93
N HIS A 230 -14.96 -1.90 1.71
CA HIS A 230 -15.72 -2.35 0.55
C HIS A 230 -17.17 -1.89 0.62
N TRP A 231 -17.75 -1.86 1.82
CA TRP A 231 -19.14 -1.47 2.08
C TRP A 231 -19.36 0.02 2.35
N LYS A 232 -18.36 0.86 2.09
CA LYS A 232 -18.39 2.32 2.30
C LYS A 232 -19.53 3.13 1.64
N ARG A 233 -20.31 2.49 0.76
CA ARG A 233 -21.46 3.12 0.09
C ARG A 233 -22.77 2.82 0.80
N ASP A 234 -22.77 1.87 1.72
CA ASP A 234 -23.97 1.27 2.30
C ASP A 234 -24.08 1.47 3.80
N TYR A 235 -23.10 2.12 4.45
CA TYR A 235 -23.11 2.38 5.90
C TYR A 235 -24.45 2.95 6.40
N ALA A 236 -25.06 3.90 5.69
CA ALA A 236 -26.33 4.52 6.09
C ALA A 236 -27.53 3.54 6.10
N ARG A 237 -27.40 2.38 5.48
CA ARG A 237 -28.43 1.33 5.40
C ARG A 237 -28.13 0.15 6.31
N MET A 238 -26.93 0.08 6.88
CA MET A 238 -26.51 -1.02 7.72
C MET A 238 -27.06 -0.86 9.13
N THR A 239 -27.60 -1.96 9.65
CA THR A 239 -27.84 -2.14 11.08
C THR A 239 -26.52 -2.23 11.84
N ASP A 240 -26.58 -2.00 13.16
CA ASP A 240 -25.42 -2.13 14.05
C ASP A 240 -24.84 -3.58 13.98
N GLN A 241 -25.69 -4.60 13.86
CA GLN A 241 -25.26 -6.01 13.73
C GLN A 241 -24.56 -6.30 12.40
N GLU A 242 -25.09 -5.80 11.28
CA GLU A 242 -24.44 -5.97 9.96
C GLU A 242 -23.08 -5.29 9.94
N LEU A 243 -22.96 -4.10 10.53
CA LEU A 243 -21.69 -3.39 10.62
C LEU A 243 -20.65 -4.18 11.43
N LEU A 244 -21.04 -4.71 12.59
CA LEU A 244 -20.17 -5.52 13.44
C LEU A 244 -19.73 -6.82 12.75
N SER A 245 -20.58 -7.42 11.93
CA SER A 245 -20.23 -8.64 11.18
C SER A 245 -19.09 -8.42 10.17
N LEU A 246 -18.81 -7.17 9.79
CA LEU A 246 -17.67 -6.83 8.93
C LEU A 246 -16.32 -6.95 9.66
N LEU A 247 -16.30 -7.07 10.99
CA LEU A 247 -15.08 -7.07 11.82
C LEU A 247 -14.50 -8.48 12.05
N ASP A 248 -14.82 -9.44 11.18
CA ASP A 248 -14.39 -10.86 11.24
C ASP A 248 -12.95 -11.08 10.72
N ALA A 249 -12.05 -10.11 10.91
CA ALA A 249 -10.65 -10.22 10.55
C ALA A 249 -9.81 -9.48 11.59
N PRO A 250 -8.53 -9.85 11.82
CA PRO A 250 -7.70 -9.24 12.86
C PRO A 250 -7.44 -7.74 12.66
N MET A 251 -7.79 -7.19 11.49
CA MET A 251 -7.84 -5.76 11.26
C MET A 251 -8.82 -5.43 10.13
N GLN A 252 -9.28 -4.19 10.09
CA GLN A 252 -10.09 -3.64 9.01
C GLN A 252 -9.48 -2.37 8.43
N LYS A 253 -9.59 -2.19 7.13
CA LYS A 253 -9.19 -0.94 6.47
C LYS A 253 -10.39 -0.02 6.29
N LEU A 254 -10.20 1.29 6.53
CA LEU A 254 -11.17 2.33 6.25
C LEU A 254 -11.06 2.84 4.80
N SER A 255 -12.13 3.47 4.34
CA SER A 255 -12.09 4.35 3.18
C SER A 255 -12.14 5.80 3.64
N LEU A 256 -11.00 6.47 3.76
CA LEU A 256 -10.95 7.88 4.18
C LEU A 256 -11.71 8.87 3.26
N LYS A 257 -12.21 8.43 2.10
CA LYS A 257 -13.10 9.21 1.23
C LYS A 257 -14.58 9.15 1.61
N ARG A 258 -15.00 8.11 2.32
CA ARG A 258 -16.38 7.81 2.76
C ARG A 258 -16.29 6.96 4.01
N VAL A 259 -16.50 7.59 5.15
CA VAL A 259 -16.32 7.02 6.48
C VAL A 259 -17.69 6.70 7.11
N PRO A 260 -17.78 5.75 8.06
CA PRO A 260 -18.99 5.54 8.84
C PRO A 260 -19.38 6.79 9.64
N SER A 261 -20.63 6.88 10.12
CA SER A 261 -21.02 7.95 11.05
C SER A 261 -20.30 7.82 12.38
N GLU A 262 -20.26 8.88 13.21
CA GLU A 262 -19.61 8.81 14.53
C GLU A 262 -20.16 7.69 15.41
N LYS A 263 -21.50 7.50 15.47
CA LYS A 263 -22.12 6.37 16.18
C LYS A 263 -21.58 5.02 15.68
N GLN A 264 -21.42 4.88 14.36
CA GLN A 264 -20.92 3.65 13.74
C GLN A 264 -19.42 3.45 13.99
N LEU A 265 -18.64 4.52 14.00
CA LEU A 265 -17.23 4.50 14.36
C LEU A 265 -17.07 4.06 15.82
N ASP A 266 -17.87 4.61 16.74
CA ASP A 266 -17.87 4.21 18.15
C ASP A 266 -18.21 2.72 18.32
N LEU A 267 -19.17 2.22 17.57
CA LEU A 267 -19.51 0.80 17.56
C LEU A 267 -18.33 -0.06 17.05
N ILE A 268 -17.69 0.35 15.96
CA ILE A 268 -16.55 -0.38 15.36
C ILE A 268 -15.36 -0.40 16.31
N PHE A 269 -14.93 0.77 16.80
CA PHE A 269 -13.79 0.88 17.70
C PHE A 269 -14.06 0.20 19.05
N GLY A 270 -15.26 0.34 19.60
CA GLY A 270 -15.63 -0.36 20.83
C GLY A 270 -15.61 -1.88 20.70
N GLN A 271 -15.99 -2.44 19.54
CA GLN A 271 -15.84 -3.88 19.30
C GLN A 271 -14.38 -4.31 19.16
N ALA A 272 -13.58 -3.54 18.43
CA ALA A 272 -12.15 -3.77 18.30
C ALA A 272 -11.43 -3.75 19.65
N GLU A 273 -11.81 -2.82 20.54
CA GLU A 273 -11.26 -2.71 21.90
C GLU A 273 -11.67 -3.88 22.80
N ARG A 274 -12.88 -4.43 22.66
CA ARG A 274 -13.31 -5.62 23.41
C ARG A 274 -12.56 -6.90 23.03
N ALA A 275 -11.85 -6.90 21.90
CA ALA A 275 -10.97 -7.99 21.50
C ALA A 275 -9.55 -7.84 22.09
N ALA A 276 -9.27 -6.76 22.84
CA ALA A 276 -8.05 -6.62 23.61
C ALA A 276 -8.07 -7.58 24.82
N PRO A 277 -6.94 -8.25 25.14
CA PRO A 277 -6.81 -9.12 26.30
C PRO A 277 -6.93 -8.37 27.63
#